data_AF-A0A0F5FWK6-F1
#
_entry.id   AF-A0A0F5FWK6-F1
#
_cell.length_a   1.000
_cell.length_b   1.000
_cell.length_c   1.000
_cell.angle_alpha   90.00
_cell.angle_beta   90.00
_cell.angle_gamma   90.00
#
_symmetry.space_group_name_H-M   'P 1'
#
loop_
_entity.id
_entity.type
_entity.pdbx_description
1 polymer ?
#
loop_
_entity_poly.entity_id
_entity_poly.type
_entity_poly.pdbx_seq_one_letter_code
_entity_poly.pdbx_strand_id
1 'polypeptide(L)'
;MTGKSNDMTKHPVEPDPDAPLTDAEFERDHAAMLARRARAATGLSQRDFAERYGIPVSSLRDWEQGRRLPDSAAQSYLRVIARLPEDVARVLHAAA
;
A
#
# COMPACT_ATOMS: atom_id res chain seq x y z
N MET A 1 -29.22 35.11 31.24
CA MET A 1 -28.43 35.09 29.99
C MET A 1 -27.41 33.97 30.08
N THR A 2 -27.70 32.79 29.54
CA THR A 2 -26.77 31.66 29.49
C THR A 2 -26.37 31.44 28.03
N GLY A 3 -25.08 31.59 27.75
CA GLY A 3 -24.52 31.52 26.40
C GLY A 3 -24.73 30.13 25.79
N LYS A 4 -25.29 30.10 24.59
CA LYS A 4 -25.33 28.90 23.74
C LYS A 4 -23.91 28.63 23.27
N SER A 5 -23.32 27.53 23.73
CA SER A 5 -22.11 26.95 23.16
C SER A 5 -22.36 26.63 21.69
N ASN A 6 -21.58 27.24 20.81
CA ASN A 6 -21.57 26.90 19.39
C ASN A 6 -20.83 25.57 19.25
N ASP A 7 -21.58 24.49 19.03
CA ASP A 7 -21.05 23.21 18.59
C ASP A 7 -20.48 23.39 17.18
N MET A 8 -19.17 23.62 17.11
CA MET A 8 -18.44 23.77 15.86
C MET A 8 -18.01 22.39 15.42
N THR A 9 -18.99 21.59 14.96
CA THR A 9 -18.75 20.36 14.22
C THR A 9 -17.89 20.74 13.00
N LYS A 10 -16.57 20.56 13.11
CA LYS A 10 -15.63 20.69 11.99
C LYS A 10 -16.01 19.61 10.98
N HIS A 11 -16.76 19.97 9.94
CA HIS A 11 -16.81 19.16 8.74
C HIS A 11 -15.38 19.08 8.20
N PRO A 12 -14.84 17.88 7.94
CA PRO A 12 -13.61 17.76 7.18
C PRO A 12 -13.84 18.48 5.85
N VAL A 13 -13.03 19.50 5.57
CA VAL A 13 -13.01 20.12 4.26
C VAL A 13 -12.54 19.02 3.32
N GLU A 14 -13.42 18.54 2.43
CA GLU A 14 -13.00 17.61 1.40
C GLU A 14 -11.89 18.29 0.58
N PRO A 15 -10.75 17.62 0.37
CA PRO A 15 -9.65 18.21 -0.38
C PRO A 15 -10.14 18.56 -1.80
N ASP A 16 -9.79 19.75 -2.25
CA ASP A 16 -10.08 20.22 -3.60
C ASP A 16 -9.54 19.19 -4.62
N PRO A 17 -10.39 18.63 -5.50
CA PRO A 17 -9.99 17.58 -6.45
C PRO A 17 -8.90 18.04 -7.43
N ASP A 18 -8.75 19.35 -7.64
CA ASP A 18 -7.74 19.93 -8.52
C ASP A 18 -6.50 20.43 -7.74
N ALA A 19 -6.45 20.24 -6.41
CA ALA A 19 -5.25 20.55 -5.64
C ALA A 19 -4.09 19.63 -6.06
N PRO A 20 -2.84 20.16 -6.12
CA PRO A 20 -1.68 19.33 -6.37
C PRO A 20 -1.52 18.28 -5.26
N LEU A 21 -1.13 17.06 -5.63
CA LEU A 21 -0.87 15.99 -4.67
C LEU A 21 0.16 16.43 -3.64
N THR A 22 -0.13 16.17 -2.37
CA THR A 22 0.86 16.28 -1.31
C THR A 22 1.95 15.21 -1.48
N ASP A 23 3.15 15.46 -0.96
CA ASP A 23 4.24 14.47 -0.98
C ASP A 23 3.78 13.12 -0.38
N ALA A 24 3.00 13.14 0.70
CA ALA A 24 2.49 11.94 1.34
C ALA A 24 1.45 11.18 0.50
N GLU A 25 0.69 11.85 -0.34
CA GLU A 25 -0.21 11.21 -1.31
C GLU A 25 0.58 10.62 -2.47
N PHE A 26 1.53 11.38 -3.01
CA PHE A 26 2.42 10.91 -4.06
C PHE A 26 3.17 9.63 -3.65
N GLU A 27 3.72 9.60 -2.43
CA GLU A 27 4.42 8.42 -1.91
C GLU A 27 3.49 7.22 -1.75
N ARG A 28 2.26 7.43 -1.26
CA ARG A 28 1.27 6.34 -1.12
C ARG A 28 0.83 5.80 -2.47
N ASP A 29 0.59 6.65 -3.46
CA ASP A 29 0.22 6.24 -4.81
C ASP A 29 1.35 5.51 -5.52
N HIS A 30 2.57 6.01 -5.38
CA HIS A 30 3.76 5.36 -5.91
C HIS A 30 3.96 3.97 -5.28
N ALA A 31 3.84 3.86 -3.96
CA ALA A 31 3.96 2.58 -3.27
C ALA A 31 2.82 1.62 -3.62
N ALA A 32 1.60 2.12 -3.80
CA ALA A 32 0.47 1.32 -4.25
C ALA A 32 0.70 0.77 -5.65
N MET A 33 1.25 1.60 -6.55
CA MET A 33 1.65 1.18 -7.90
C MET A 33 2.76 0.11 -7.84
N LEU A 34 3.76 0.29 -6.98
CA LEU A 34 4.82 -0.70 -6.77
C LEU A 34 4.28 -2.05 -6.30
N ALA A 35 3.38 -2.08 -5.31
CA ALA A 35 2.75 -3.31 -4.83
C ALA A 35 1.96 -4.02 -5.94
N ARG A 36 1.14 -3.27 -6.70
CA ARG A 36 0.40 -3.81 -7.85
C ARG A 36 1.32 -4.36 -8.92
N ARG A 37 2.43 -3.67 -9.23
CA ARG A 37 3.43 -4.14 -10.20
C ARG A 37 4.11 -5.42 -9.76
N ALA A 38 4.52 -5.50 -8.50
CA ALA A 38 5.14 -6.70 -7.94
C ALA A 38 4.20 -7.91 -8.08
N ARG A 39 2.91 -7.76 -7.76
CA ARG A 39 1.92 -8.83 -7.95
C ARG A 39 1.63 -9.14 -9.41
N ALA A 40 1.49 -8.12 -10.26
CA ALA A 40 1.24 -8.31 -11.68
C ALA A 40 2.36 -9.12 -12.36
N ALA A 41 3.61 -8.93 -11.93
CA ALA A 41 4.76 -9.67 -12.44
C ALA A 41 4.69 -11.19 -12.21
N THR A 42 3.84 -11.66 -11.29
CA THR A 42 3.72 -13.08 -10.94
C THR A 42 2.47 -13.74 -11.54
N GLY A 43 1.51 -12.95 -12.02
CA GLY A 43 0.19 -13.45 -12.47
C GLY A 43 -0.70 -14.00 -11.34
N LEU A 44 -0.33 -13.80 -10.07
CA LEU A 44 -1.04 -14.37 -8.93
C LEU A 44 -2.21 -13.50 -8.45
N SER A 45 -3.18 -14.16 -7.80
CA SER A 45 -4.19 -13.48 -6.99
C SER A 45 -3.54 -12.77 -5.79
N GLN A 46 -4.24 -11.81 -5.16
CA GLN A 46 -3.74 -11.17 -3.94
C GLN A 46 -3.42 -12.19 -2.84
N ARG A 47 -4.24 -13.24 -2.70
CA ARG A 47 -4.06 -14.26 -1.67
C ARG A 47 -2.83 -15.11 -1.96
N ASP A 48 -2.68 -15.60 -3.19
CA ASP A 48 -1.56 -16.48 -3.53
C ASP A 48 -0.24 -15.72 -3.52
N PHE A 49 -0.25 -14.43 -3.91
CA PHE A 49 0.92 -13.56 -3.76
C PHE A 49 1.29 -13.35 -2.29
N ALA A 50 0.31 -13.01 -1.46
CA ALA A 50 0.48 -12.82 -0.03
C ALA A 50 1.10 -14.06 0.63
N GLU A 51 0.56 -15.25 0.32
CA GLU A 51 1.05 -16.52 0.84
C GLU A 51 2.47 -16.85 0.34
N ARG A 52 2.71 -16.75 -0.98
CA ARG A 52 4.02 -17.06 -1.58
C ARG A 52 5.15 -16.20 -1.04
N TYR A 53 4.89 -14.92 -0.79
CA TYR A 53 5.91 -13.95 -0.41
C TYR A 53 5.89 -13.57 1.08
N GLY A 54 5.08 -14.24 1.91
CA GLY A 54 5.02 -13.98 3.35
C GLY A 54 4.53 -12.57 3.71
N ILE A 55 3.64 -12.01 2.90
CA ILE A 55 3.04 -10.69 3.12
C ILE A 55 1.60 -10.90 3.62
N PRO A 56 1.16 -10.29 4.73
CA PRO A 56 -0.23 -10.38 5.14
C PRO A 56 -1.16 -9.84 4.05
N VAL A 57 -2.19 -10.61 3.67
CA VAL A 57 -3.10 -10.23 2.59
C VAL A 57 -3.83 -8.90 2.85
N SER A 58 -4.08 -8.58 4.13
CA SER A 58 -4.64 -7.30 4.56
C SER A 58 -3.68 -6.13 4.29
N SER A 59 -2.39 -6.31 4.60
CA SER A 59 -1.34 -5.32 4.31
C SER A 59 -1.20 -5.10 2.81
N LEU A 60 -1.13 -6.17 2.01
CA LEU A 60 -1.08 -6.07 0.55
C LEU A 60 -2.28 -5.29 0.00
N ARG A 61 -3.49 -5.56 0.51
CA ARG A 61 -4.69 -4.85 0.09
C ARG A 61 -4.66 -3.36 0.47
N ASP A 62 -4.22 -3.03 1.67
CA ASP A 62 -4.07 -1.64 2.12
C ASP A 62 -3.05 -0.88 1.26
N TRP A 63 -1.95 -1.53 0.88
CA TRP A 63 -0.94 -0.95 0.01
C TRP A 63 -1.44 -0.79 -1.42
N GLU A 64 -1.99 -1.83 -2.05
CA GLU A 64 -2.51 -1.74 -3.42
C GLU A 64 -3.64 -0.71 -3.59
N GLN A 65 -4.32 -0.35 -2.50
CA GLN A 65 -5.39 0.65 -2.47
C GLN A 65 -4.93 2.02 -1.97
N GLY A 66 -3.63 2.23 -1.69
CA GLY A 66 -3.08 3.51 -1.23
C GLY A 66 -3.53 3.93 0.18
N ARG A 67 -4.16 3.02 0.95
CA ARG A 67 -4.62 3.32 2.32
C ARG A 67 -3.46 3.41 3.31
N ARG A 68 -2.39 2.67 3.08
CA ARG A 68 -1.17 2.69 3.92
C ARG A 68 0.08 2.69 3.06
N LEU A 69 1.12 3.35 3.56
CA LEU A 69 2.45 3.27 2.98
C LEU A 69 3.16 2.03 3.55
N PRO A 70 3.67 1.10 2.72
CA PRO A 70 4.61 0.08 3.17
C PRO A 70 5.88 0.74 3.71
N ASP A 71 6.46 0.17 4.76
CA ASP A 71 7.76 0.62 5.27
C ASP A 71 8.89 0.42 4.24
N SER A 72 10.07 0.96 4.54
CA SER A 72 11.22 0.91 3.62
C SER A 72 11.65 -0.52 3.25
N ALA A 73 11.54 -1.46 4.19
CA ALA A 73 11.91 -2.86 3.96
C ALA A 73 10.89 -3.53 3.02
N ALA A 74 9.59 -3.34 3.27
CA ALA A 74 8.52 -3.84 2.43
C ALA A 74 8.60 -3.25 1.01
N GLN A 75 8.90 -1.95 0.86
CA GLN A 75 9.11 -1.35 -0.46
C GLN A 75 10.30 -1.97 -1.20
N SER A 76 11.43 -2.15 -0.51
CA SER A 76 12.62 -2.77 -1.09
C SER A 76 12.33 -4.21 -1.52
N TYR A 77 11.63 -4.96 -0.68
CA TYR A 77 11.20 -6.31 -0.97
C TYR A 77 10.27 -6.40 -2.18
N LEU A 78 9.26 -5.52 -2.28
CA LEU A 78 8.37 -5.42 -3.44
C LEU A 78 9.14 -5.11 -4.74
N ARG A 79 10.16 -4.24 -4.69
CA ARG A 79 11.04 -3.98 -5.86
C ARG A 79 11.79 -5.23 -6.31
N VAL A 80 12.31 -6.01 -5.36
CA VAL A 80 13.01 -7.26 -5.67
C VAL A 80 12.04 -8.28 -6.27
N ILE A 81 10.87 -8.49 -5.68
CA ILE A 81 9.84 -9.39 -6.22
C ILE A 81 9.44 -8.98 -7.64
N ALA A 82 9.22 -7.69 -7.88
CA ALA A 82 8.83 -7.21 -9.21
C ALA A 82 9.87 -7.50 -10.30
N ARG A 83 11.15 -7.64 -9.93
CA ARG A 83 12.25 -7.90 -10.88
C ARG A 83 12.60 -9.39 -10.98
N LEU A 84 12.50 -10.12 -9.88
CA LEU A 84 13.00 -11.49 -9.71
C LEU A 84 11.96 -12.37 -8.98
N PRO A 85 10.71 -12.45 -9.47
CA PRO A 85 9.62 -13.07 -8.71
C PRO A 85 9.86 -14.56 -8.41
N GLU A 86 10.40 -15.30 -9.39
CA GLU A 86 10.65 -16.74 -9.25
C GLU A 86 11.86 -17.04 -8.36
N ASP A 87 12.92 -16.22 -8.41
CA ASP A 87 14.09 -16.41 -7.55
C ASP A 87 13.76 -16.14 -6.09
N VAL A 88 12.99 -15.08 -5.81
CA VAL A 88 12.54 -14.80 -4.45
C VAL A 88 11.66 -15.94 -3.93
N ALA A 89 10.69 -16.39 -4.72
CA ALA A 89 9.81 -17.49 -4.33
C ALA A 89 10.61 -18.78 -4.07
N ARG A 90 11.57 -19.09 -4.94
CA ARG A 90 12.48 -20.24 -4.77
C ARG A 90 13.27 -20.14 -3.48
N VAL A 91 13.83 -18.98 -3.14
CA VAL A 91 14.61 -18.80 -1.90
C VAL A 91 13.75 -18.97 -0.66
N LEU A 92 12.53 -18.41 -0.64
CA LEU A 92 11.63 -18.50 0.51
C LEU A 92 11.08 -19.91 0.73
N HIS A 93 10.85 -20.66 -0.35
CA HIS A 93 10.37 -22.04 -0.26
C HIS A 93 11.49 -23.08 -0.10
N ALA A 94 12.72 -22.80 -0.54
CA ALA A 94 13.87 -23.67 -0.31
C ALA A 94 14.43 -23.57 1.11
N ALA A 95 14.10 -22.50 1.84
CA ALA A 95 14.51 -22.26 3.22
C ALA A 95 13.51 -22.80 4.27
N ALA A 96 12.51 -23.59 3.86
CA ALA A 96 11.51 -24.22 4.72
C ALA A 96 11.79 -25.71 4.95
#